data_AF-A0AAE0THP3-F1
#
_entry.id   AF-A0AAE0THP3-F1
#
_cell.length_a   1.000
_cell.length_b   1.000
_cell.length_c   1.000
_cell.angle_alpha   90.00
_cell.angle_beta   90.00
_cell.angle_gamma   90.00
#
_symmetry.space_group_name_H-M   'P 1'
#
loop_
_entity.id
_entity.type
_entity.pdbx_description
1 polymer ?
#
loop_
_entity_poly.entity_id
_entity_poly.type
_entity_poly.pdbx_seq_one_letter_code
_entity_poly.pdbx_strand_id
1 'polypeptide(L)'
;MFSGFAYDGEYPVSFAACFGHVDIYDYLIDHGADPDLQDSFGNTALHMVVITDQKDMYTYMVKHHRRPAKTDITNKANLSPLTLASKLGRHVIFKEILELASIEFWRYSNVTCSAYPLTNLDSIGPNGDTNWNSALMIVIDGETDEHLEMLEGGVMRQLLDEKWKTFARRRFFERLVIALIHLALISVVVYLRKSKDLLVYTQAEDAVRFTAEILVCLFCIGILVMEVVEIGSQGFIGFLKNCEESKQKTHWSMKSVVFIVEIQDH
;
A
#
# COMPACT_ATOMS: atom_id res chain seq x y z
N MET A 1 -13.02 -9.74 21.07
CA MET A 1 -13.21 -8.81 22.20
C MET A 1 -13.11 -9.63 23.48
N PHE A 2 -11.92 -9.74 24.08
CA PHE A 2 -11.76 -10.37 25.40
C PHE A 2 -12.08 -9.34 26.47
N SER A 3 -12.98 -9.69 27.39
CA SER A 3 -13.19 -8.99 28.65
C SER A 3 -12.20 -9.56 29.68
N GLY A 4 -11.01 -8.97 29.76
CA GLY A 4 -9.97 -9.35 30.72
C GLY A 4 -8.73 -8.49 30.57
N PHE A 5 -8.19 -8.05 31.69
CA PHE A 5 -7.04 -7.17 31.96
C PHE A 5 -5.85 -7.27 30.97
N ALA A 6 -5.19 -6.12 30.75
CA ALA A 6 -4.00 -5.86 29.92
C ALA A 6 -3.25 -7.08 29.36
N TYR A 7 -3.14 -7.14 28.04
CA TYR A 7 -2.33 -8.14 27.34
C TYR A 7 -0.91 -7.59 27.15
N ASP A 8 0.03 -8.18 27.90
CA ASP A 8 1.44 -7.75 27.96
C ASP A 8 2.42 -8.83 27.47
N GLY A 9 1.96 -9.74 26.59
CA GLY A 9 2.83 -10.60 25.79
C GLY A 9 3.22 -11.95 26.38
N GLU A 10 2.44 -12.50 27.33
CA GLU A 10 2.52 -13.86 27.94
C GLU A 10 3.86 -14.30 28.59
N TYR A 11 4.98 -13.64 28.29
CA TYR A 11 6.31 -13.93 28.81
C TYR A 11 6.80 -12.82 29.74
N PRO A 12 7.62 -13.13 30.76
CA PRO A 12 8.18 -12.12 31.65
C PRO A 12 9.06 -11.10 30.91
N VAL A 13 9.76 -11.53 29.87
CA VAL A 13 10.66 -10.67 29.07
C VAL A 13 9.89 -9.66 28.22
N SER A 14 8.76 -10.05 27.64
CA SER A 14 7.87 -9.15 26.90
C SER A 14 7.16 -8.19 27.85
N PHE A 15 6.74 -8.65 29.04
CA PHE A 15 6.18 -7.79 30.08
C PHE A 15 7.16 -6.68 30.48
N ALA A 16 8.41 -7.00 30.80
CA ALA A 16 9.43 -5.99 31.12
C ALA A 16 9.64 -4.99 29.97
N ALA A 17 9.56 -5.47 28.73
CA ALA A 17 9.68 -4.64 27.54
C ALA A 17 8.49 -3.68 27.33
N CYS A 18 7.26 -4.11 27.61
CA CYS A 18 6.05 -3.27 27.54
C CYS A 18 6.14 -2.00 28.39
N PHE A 19 6.78 -2.10 29.56
CA PHE A 19 6.93 -0.99 30.49
C PHE A 19 8.28 -0.25 30.36
N GLY A 20 9.12 -0.64 29.40
CA GLY A 20 10.44 -0.04 29.19
C GLY A 20 11.41 -0.26 30.36
N HIS A 21 11.23 -1.33 31.13
CA HIS A 21 12.08 -1.64 32.29
C HIS A 21 13.36 -2.38 31.86
N VAL A 22 14.37 -1.61 31.48
CA VAL A 22 15.67 -2.12 31.00
C VAL A 22 16.35 -3.03 32.03
N ASP A 23 16.42 -2.64 33.30
CA ASP A 23 17.11 -3.42 34.34
C ASP A 23 16.49 -4.82 34.53
N ILE A 24 15.15 -4.91 34.48
CA ILE A 24 14.43 -6.18 34.61
C ILE A 24 14.62 -7.01 33.35
N TYR A 25 14.58 -6.38 32.18
CA TYR A 25 14.83 -7.05 30.91
C TYR A 25 16.23 -7.67 30.88
N ASP A 26 17.27 -6.92 31.25
CA ASP A 26 18.65 -7.40 31.32
C ASP A 26 18.79 -8.57 32.29
N TYR A 27 18.21 -8.44 33.49
CA TYR A 27 18.21 -9.53 34.47
C TYR A 27 17.60 -10.81 33.88
N LEU A 28 16.49 -10.71 33.15
CA LEU A 28 15.85 -11.87 32.53
C LEU A 28 16.69 -12.47 31.39
N ILE A 29 17.27 -11.64 30.52
CA ILE A 29 18.14 -12.11 29.44
C ILE A 29 19.40 -12.79 29.99
N ASP A 30 19.97 -12.25 31.06
CA ASP A 30 21.13 -12.81 31.75
C ASP A 30 20.87 -14.20 32.32
N HIS A 31 19.61 -14.48 32.70
CA HIS A 31 19.13 -15.78 33.16
C HIS A 31 18.60 -16.67 32.02
N GLY A 32 18.85 -16.31 30.76
CA GLY A 32 18.55 -17.15 29.60
C GLY A 32 17.16 -16.95 28.99
N ALA A 33 16.44 -15.87 29.34
CA ALA A 33 15.21 -15.52 28.65
C ALA A 33 15.49 -15.24 27.16
N ASP A 34 14.52 -15.59 26.31
CA ASP A 34 14.60 -15.43 24.86
C ASP A 34 13.56 -14.41 24.39
N PRO A 35 13.97 -13.24 23.86
CA PRO A 35 13.05 -12.20 23.40
C PRO A 35 12.36 -12.56 22.07
N ASP A 36 12.84 -13.58 21.36
CA ASP A 36 12.29 -14.04 20.08
C ASP A 36 11.14 -15.05 20.26
N LEU A 37 10.84 -15.47 21.49
CA LEU A 37 9.73 -16.39 21.75
C LEU A 37 8.39 -15.74 21.39
N GLN A 38 7.58 -16.54 20.71
CA GLN A 38 6.26 -16.15 20.26
C GLN A 38 5.20 -16.61 21.25
N ASP A 39 4.25 -15.72 21.54
CA ASP A 39 3.11 -16.02 22.40
C ASP A 39 1.94 -16.68 21.64
N SER A 40 0.80 -16.82 22.30
CA SER A 40 -0.42 -17.40 21.71
C SER A 40 -0.94 -16.65 20.48
N PHE A 41 -0.53 -15.40 20.24
CA PHE A 41 -0.87 -14.62 19.04
C PHE A 41 0.28 -14.56 18.02
N GLY A 42 1.40 -15.22 18.31
CA GLY A 42 2.61 -15.15 17.49
C GLY A 42 3.45 -13.89 17.73
N ASN A 43 3.09 -13.06 18.70
CA ASN A 43 3.82 -11.83 18.98
C ASN A 43 5.09 -12.17 19.75
N THR A 44 6.19 -11.54 19.34
CA THR A 44 7.47 -11.54 20.08
C THR A 44 7.55 -10.33 21.00
N ALA A 45 8.59 -10.24 21.83
CA ALA A 45 8.80 -9.08 22.68
C ALA A 45 8.87 -7.75 21.88
N LEU A 46 9.45 -7.76 20.66
CA LEU A 46 9.47 -6.58 19.79
C LEU A 46 8.07 -6.17 19.28
N HIS A 47 7.17 -7.11 19.05
CA HIS A 47 5.78 -6.78 18.67
C HIS A 47 5.07 -6.08 19.82
N MET A 48 5.30 -6.53 21.06
CA MET A 48 4.70 -5.93 22.25
C MET A 48 5.19 -4.50 22.50
N VAL A 49 6.48 -4.27 22.27
CA VAL A 49 7.09 -2.92 22.31
C VAL A 49 6.46 -1.99 21.27
N VAL A 50 6.13 -2.51 20.08
CA VAL A 50 5.41 -1.74 19.04
C VAL A 50 3.97 -1.45 19.44
N ILE A 51 3.27 -2.38 20.07
CA ILE A 51 1.90 -2.17 20.56
C ILE A 51 1.87 -1.10 21.66
N THR A 52 2.87 -1.10 22.54
CA THR A 52 3.02 -0.16 23.66
C THR A 52 3.72 1.14 23.30
N ASP A 53 4.19 1.28 22.05
CA ASP A 53 4.88 2.47 21.50
C ASP A 53 6.17 2.86 22.25
N GLN A 54 6.90 1.86 22.75
CA GLN A 54 8.13 2.04 23.54
C GLN A 54 9.38 2.11 22.66
N LYS A 55 9.57 3.24 21.96
CA LYS A 55 10.70 3.45 21.02
C LYS A 55 12.08 3.15 21.62
N ASP A 56 12.36 3.66 22.82
CA ASP A 56 13.69 3.54 23.42
C ASP A 56 14.00 2.08 23.78
N MET A 57 12.99 1.36 24.27
CA MET A 57 13.11 -0.08 24.57
C MET A 57 13.33 -0.90 23.30
N TYR A 58 12.65 -0.55 22.20
CA TYR A 58 12.89 -1.20 20.89
C TYR A 58 14.36 -1.10 20.48
N THR A 59 14.88 0.12 20.52
CA THR A 59 16.28 0.44 20.19
C THR A 59 17.25 -0.34 21.07
N TYR A 60 16.94 -0.39 22.37
CA TYR A 60 17.74 -1.12 23.35
C TYR A 60 17.79 -2.63 23.05
N MET A 61 16.62 -3.26 22.83
CA MET A 61 16.51 -4.70 22.58
C MET A 61 17.21 -5.13 21.29
N VAL A 62 17.11 -4.33 20.23
CA VAL A 62 17.77 -4.62 18.94
C VAL A 62 19.29 -4.49 19.06
N LYS A 63 19.79 -3.52 19.84
CA LYS A 63 21.23 -3.29 20.04
C LYS A 63 21.83 -4.09 21.22
N HIS A 64 21.04 -4.93 21.87
CA HIS A 64 21.43 -5.62 23.09
C HIS A 64 22.66 -6.54 22.86
N HIS A 65 23.66 -6.44 23.73
CA HIS A 65 24.98 -7.05 23.51
C HIS A 65 25.01 -8.57 23.57
N ARG A 66 24.24 -9.19 24.50
CA ARG A 66 24.28 -10.64 24.71
C ARG A 66 23.38 -11.40 23.75
N ARG A 67 22.20 -10.84 23.49
CA ARG A 67 21.13 -11.44 22.70
C ARG A 67 20.29 -10.35 22.05
N PRO A 68 20.64 -9.92 20.82
CA PRO A 68 19.86 -8.94 20.09
C PRO A 68 18.55 -9.58 19.62
N ALA A 69 17.43 -8.87 19.77
CA ALA A 69 16.13 -9.35 19.34
C ALA A 69 16.01 -9.30 17.80
N LYS A 70 15.38 -10.32 17.19
CA LYS A 70 15.22 -10.40 15.73
C LYS A 70 14.04 -9.58 15.25
N THR A 71 14.29 -8.69 14.29
CA THR A 71 13.31 -7.77 13.71
C THR A 71 12.41 -8.40 12.64
N ASP A 72 12.77 -9.57 12.12
CA ASP A 72 12.13 -10.13 10.91
C ASP A 72 11.05 -11.16 11.21
N ILE A 73 10.88 -11.55 12.48
CA ILE A 73 9.89 -12.54 12.90
C ILE A 73 8.49 -11.96 12.70
N THR A 74 7.59 -12.72 12.08
CA THR A 74 6.20 -12.33 11.87
C THR A 74 5.25 -13.04 12.84
N ASN A 75 4.21 -12.34 13.29
CA ASN A 75 3.16 -12.93 14.11
C ASN A 75 2.16 -13.79 13.31
N LYS A 76 1.13 -14.33 13.98
CA LYS A 76 0.10 -15.16 13.31
C LYS A 76 -0.71 -14.41 12.25
N ALA A 77 -0.71 -13.08 12.28
CA ALA A 77 -1.30 -12.24 11.24
C ALA A 77 -0.33 -11.94 10.08
N ASN A 78 0.83 -12.61 10.04
CA ASN A 78 1.92 -12.36 9.09
C ASN A 78 2.45 -10.92 9.11
N LEU A 79 2.37 -10.26 10.28
CA LEU A 79 2.93 -8.92 10.48
C LEU A 79 4.26 -9.05 11.18
N SER A 80 5.31 -8.49 10.59
CA SER A 80 6.56 -8.13 11.28
C SER A 80 6.34 -6.92 12.21
N PRO A 81 7.25 -6.64 13.16
CA PRO A 81 7.21 -5.43 13.98
C PRO A 81 7.08 -4.13 13.15
N LEU A 82 7.77 -4.03 12.00
CA LEU A 82 7.68 -2.87 11.11
C LEU A 82 6.27 -2.71 10.50
N THR A 83 5.72 -3.81 9.96
CA THR A 83 4.38 -3.81 9.36
C THR A 83 3.27 -3.68 10.42
N LEU A 84 3.53 -4.13 11.65
CA LEU A 84 2.63 -3.91 12.78
C LEU A 84 2.61 -2.43 13.18
N ALA A 85 3.77 -1.77 13.25
CA ALA A 85 3.87 -0.33 13.50
C ALA A 85 3.11 0.46 12.42
N SER A 86 3.24 0.03 11.16
CA SER A 86 2.50 0.59 10.02
C SER A 86 0.99 0.45 10.22
N LYS A 87 0.52 -0.73 10.63
CA LYS A 87 -0.92 -1.01 10.83
C LYS A 87 -1.53 -0.23 12.00
N LEU A 88 -0.73 0.02 13.04
CA LEU A 88 -1.16 0.75 14.23
C LEU A 88 -1.01 2.27 14.10
N GLY A 89 -0.46 2.78 12.99
CA GLY A 89 -0.19 4.21 12.83
C GLY A 89 0.93 4.74 13.74
N ARG A 90 1.88 3.91 14.19
CA ARG A 90 2.92 4.34 15.14
C ARG A 90 4.12 4.96 14.43
N HIS A 91 3.98 6.20 13.97
CA HIS A 91 4.99 6.85 13.13
C HIS A 91 6.37 7.00 13.80
N VAL A 92 6.41 7.29 15.11
CA VAL A 92 7.65 7.51 15.87
C VAL A 92 8.50 6.24 15.91
N ILE A 93 7.90 5.12 16.34
CA ILE A 93 8.62 3.85 16.39
C ILE A 93 8.88 3.31 14.98
N PHE A 94 7.95 3.50 14.03
CA PHE A 94 8.14 3.12 12.64
C PHE A 94 9.42 3.72 12.05
N LYS A 95 9.64 5.02 12.27
CA LYS A 95 10.85 5.70 11.83
C LYS A 95 12.11 5.14 12.50
N GLU A 96 12.06 4.88 13.81
CA GLU A 96 13.19 4.29 14.53
C GLU A 96 13.52 2.89 14.00
N ILE A 97 12.51 2.04 13.73
CA ILE A 97 12.71 0.71 13.15
C ILE A 97 13.44 0.82 11.80
N LEU A 98 13.04 1.77 10.94
CA LEU A 98 13.69 1.98 9.65
C LEU A 98 15.13 2.49 9.80
N GLU A 99 15.39 3.40 10.73
CA GLU A 99 16.75 3.90 11.00
C GLU A 99 17.66 2.78 11.51
N LEU A 100 17.17 1.92 12.40
CA LEU A 100 17.91 0.76 12.93
C LEU A 100 18.15 -0.32 11.88
N ALA A 101 17.22 -0.51 10.96
CA ALA A 101 17.37 -1.47 9.86
C ALA A 101 18.28 -0.95 8.74
N SER A 102 18.60 0.35 8.74
CA SER A 102 19.41 0.96 7.68
C SER A 102 20.89 0.58 7.78
N ILE A 103 21.52 0.36 6.63
CA ILE A 103 22.94 0.08 6.51
C ILE A 103 23.61 1.35 5.97
N GLU A 104 24.46 1.99 6.78
CA GLU A 104 25.27 3.13 6.36
C GLU A 104 26.50 2.63 5.57
N PHE A 105 26.61 3.02 4.30
CA PHE A 105 27.77 2.69 3.46
C PHE A 105 28.93 3.65 3.70
N TRP A 106 28.63 4.95 3.77
CA TRP A 106 29.61 5.98 4.02
C TRP A 106 28.95 7.24 4.57
N ARG A 107 29.74 8.00 5.33
CA ARG A 107 29.38 9.30 5.86
C ARG A 107 30.50 10.29 5.63
N TYR A 108 30.15 11.42 5.04
CA TYR A 108 31.04 12.56 4.88
C TYR A 108 30.41 13.77 5.55
N SER A 109 30.89 14.10 6.75
CA SER A 109 30.37 15.21 7.56
C SER A 109 28.85 15.07 7.83
N ASN A 110 28.03 15.84 7.13
CA ASN A 110 26.56 15.87 7.22
C ASN A 110 25.85 15.07 6.12
N VAL A 111 26.58 14.47 5.18
CA VAL A 111 26.01 13.65 4.10
C VAL A 111 26.26 12.18 4.41
N THR A 112 25.20 11.38 4.41
CA THR A 112 25.25 9.93 4.59
C THR A 112 24.65 9.23 3.39
N CYS A 113 25.26 8.13 2.97
CA CYS A 113 24.65 7.18 2.06
C CYS A 113 24.27 5.94 2.83
N SER A 114 22.96 5.71 2.94
CA SER A 114 22.39 4.59 3.68
C SER A 114 21.44 3.81 2.77
N ALA A 115 21.44 2.49 2.89
CA ALA A 115 20.46 1.61 2.27
C ALA A 115 19.44 1.14 3.30
N TYR A 116 18.17 1.09 2.90
CA TYR A 116 17.08 0.56 3.70
C TYR A 116 16.61 -0.77 3.10
N PRO A 117 16.35 -1.80 3.92
CA PRO A 117 15.83 -3.07 3.42
C PRO A 117 14.39 -2.90 2.91
N LEU A 118 14.16 -3.29 1.66
CA LEU A 118 12.88 -3.10 0.98
C LEU A 118 11.90 -4.28 1.16
N THR A 119 12.35 -5.43 1.68
CA THR A 119 11.58 -6.69 1.71
C THR A 119 10.21 -6.56 2.36
N ASN A 120 10.12 -5.87 3.50
CA ASN A 120 8.88 -5.63 4.24
C ASN A 120 8.35 -4.21 4.06
N LEU A 121 9.08 -3.35 3.34
CA LEU A 121 8.74 -1.95 3.12
C LEU A 121 8.00 -1.74 1.81
N ASP A 122 8.48 -2.36 0.73
CA ASP A 122 8.02 -2.13 -0.63
C ASP A 122 6.84 -3.03 -1.03
N SER A 123 6.01 -2.53 -1.95
CA SER A 123 4.84 -3.23 -2.50
C SER A 123 5.19 -4.44 -3.36
N ILE A 124 6.46 -4.59 -3.76
CA ILE A 124 6.95 -5.68 -4.60
C ILE A 124 7.93 -6.52 -3.77
N GLY A 125 7.62 -7.81 -3.64
CA GLY A 125 8.50 -8.76 -2.97
C GLY A 125 9.72 -9.14 -3.83
N PRO A 126 10.70 -9.85 -3.25
CA PRO A 126 11.94 -10.23 -3.95
C PRO A 126 11.72 -11.10 -5.19
N ASN A 127 10.59 -11.81 -5.26
CA ASN A 127 10.22 -12.67 -6.39
C ASN A 127 9.46 -11.92 -7.50
N GLY A 128 9.20 -10.63 -7.33
CA GLY A 128 8.38 -9.82 -8.25
C GLY A 128 6.87 -9.86 -7.97
N ASP A 129 6.43 -10.66 -6.99
CA ASP A 129 5.04 -10.72 -6.56
C ASP A 129 4.63 -9.48 -5.77
N THR A 130 3.34 -9.11 -5.84
CA THR A 130 2.81 -7.98 -5.06
C THR A 130 2.62 -8.36 -3.59
N ASN A 131 3.29 -7.64 -2.68
CA ASN A 131 3.15 -7.83 -1.24
C ASN A 131 2.11 -6.85 -0.66
N TRP A 132 0.89 -7.35 -0.48
CA TRP A 132 -0.23 -6.59 0.11
C TRP A 132 -0.09 -6.32 1.61
N ASN A 133 0.81 -7.04 2.29
CA ASN A 133 1.12 -6.85 3.70
C ASN A 133 2.39 -6.02 3.91
N SER A 134 2.92 -5.41 2.84
CA SER A 134 4.05 -4.49 2.93
C SER A 134 3.67 -3.25 3.74
N ALA A 135 4.67 -2.66 4.42
CA ALA A 135 4.47 -1.44 5.17
C ALA A 135 3.90 -0.32 4.28
N LEU A 136 4.41 -0.16 3.06
CA LEU A 136 3.88 0.85 2.13
C LEU A 136 2.40 0.66 1.83
N MET A 137 1.96 -0.57 1.56
CA MET A 137 0.55 -0.81 1.26
C MET A 137 -0.34 -0.55 2.48
N ILE A 138 0.09 -1.00 3.66
CA ILE A 138 -0.64 -0.79 4.92
C ILE A 138 -0.73 0.70 5.25
N VAL A 139 0.34 1.48 5.06
CA VAL A 139 0.33 2.92 5.33
C VAL A 139 -0.58 3.68 4.37
N ILE A 140 -0.59 3.31 3.09
CA ILE A 140 -1.47 3.95 2.09
C ILE A 140 -2.95 3.67 2.36
N ASP A 141 -3.27 2.47 2.86
CA ASP A 141 -4.63 2.06 3.24
C ASP A 141 -5.06 2.63 4.62
N GLY A 142 -4.15 3.27 5.35
CA GLY A 142 -4.41 3.85 6.66
C GLY A 142 -5.26 5.12 6.59
N GLU A 143 -6.20 5.26 7.52
CA GLU A 143 -7.13 6.41 7.58
C GLU A 143 -6.72 7.50 8.58
N THR A 144 -5.71 7.26 9.42
CA THR A 144 -5.36 8.16 10.52
C THR A 144 -4.30 9.19 10.14
N ASP A 145 -4.26 10.33 10.84
CA ASP A 145 -3.29 11.39 10.60
C ASP A 145 -1.84 10.89 10.78
N GLU A 146 -1.61 9.93 11.67
CA GLU A 146 -0.28 9.34 11.86
C GLU A 146 0.20 8.53 10.64
N HIS A 147 -0.73 7.97 9.84
CA HIS A 147 -0.37 7.34 8.57
C HIS A 147 0.09 8.39 7.54
N LEU A 148 -0.52 9.57 7.52
CA LEU A 148 -0.06 10.68 6.69
C LEU A 148 1.34 11.14 7.10
N GLU A 149 1.62 11.25 8.41
CA GLU A 149 2.95 11.59 8.92
C GLU A 149 4.01 10.56 8.49
N MET A 150 3.67 9.27 8.42
CA MET A 150 4.55 8.22 7.89
C MET A 150 4.87 8.39 6.40
N LEU A 151 3.98 8.99 5.61
CA LEU A 151 4.17 9.24 4.17
C LEU A 151 4.93 10.54 3.90
N GLU A 152 4.74 11.56 4.72
CA GLU A 152 5.29 12.90 4.48
C GLU A 152 6.81 13.00 4.72
N GLY A 153 7.40 12.04 5.44
CA GLY A 153 8.80 12.07 5.88
C GLY A 153 9.68 10.93 5.37
N GLY A 154 11.00 11.19 5.41
CA GLY A 154 12.04 10.17 5.33
C GLY A 154 12.04 9.31 4.06
N VAL A 155 12.25 8.00 4.27
CA VAL A 155 12.45 7.00 3.21
C VAL A 155 11.18 6.76 2.40
N MET A 156 10.01 6.76 3.04
CA MET A 156 8.73 6.52 2.38
C MET A 156 8.44 7.57 1.31
N ARG A 157 8.65 8.85 1.65
CA ARG A 157 8.51 9.95 0.69
C ARG A 157 9.47 9.82 -0.48
N GLN A 158 10.73 9.50 -0.22
CA GLN A 158 11.73 9.31 -1.28
C GLN A 158 11.35 8.14 -2.20
N LEU A 159 10.92 7.01 -1.62
CA LEU A 159 10.48 5.85 -2.39
C LEU A 159 9.27 6.18 -3.27
N LEU A 160 8.27 6.89 -2.74
CA LEU A 160 7.10 7.32 -3.51
C LEU A 160 7.44 8.31 -4.62
N ASP A 161 8.34 9.27 -4.35
CA ASP A 161 8.79 10.24 -5.35
C ASP A 161 9.55 9.56 -6.50
N GLU A 162 10.43 8.60 -6.19
CA GLU A 162 11.13 7.83 -7.21
C GLU A 162 10.20 6.92 -8.01
N LYS A 163 9.21 6.28 -7.37
CA LYS A 163 8.15 5.54 -8.06
C LYS A 163 7.31 6.44 -8.96
N TRP A 164 6.99 7.64 -8.51
CA TRP A 164 6.25 8.62 -9.30
C TRP A 164 7.03 9.03 -10.54
N LYS A 165 8.29 9.46 -10.37
CA LYS A 165 9.15 9.88 -11.47
C LYS A 165 9.38 8.78 -12.50
N THR A 166 9.65 7.56 -12.04
CA THR A 166 10.10 6.47 -12.91
C THR A 166 8.94 5.79 -13.65
N PHE A 167 7.82 5.55 -12.96
CA PHE A 167 6.74 4.71 -13.49
C PHE A 167 5.40 5.44 -13.55
N ALA A 168 4.95 6.01 -12.42
CA ALA A 168 3.57 6.43 -12.31
C ALA A 168 3.27 7.70 -13.13
N ARG A 169 4.21 8.65 -13.22
CA ARG A 169 4.02 9.91 -13.95
C ARG A 169 3.68 9.68 -15.42
N ARG A 170 4.45 8.84 -16.11
CA ARG A 170 4.20 8.54 -17.52
C ARG A 170 2.84 7.86 -17.72
N ARG A 171 2.57 6.80 -16.96
CA ARG A 171 1.31 6.05 -17.04
C ARG A 171 0.10 6.92 -16.67
N PHE A 172 0.25 7.83 -15.72
CA PHE A 172 -0.77 8.79 -15.33
C PHE A 172 -1.10 9.75 -16.47
N PHE A 173 -0.09 10.38 -17.10
CA PHE A 173 -0.34 11.31 -18.21
C PHE A 173 -0.89 10.61 -19.45
N GLU A 174 -0.39 9.40 -19.78
CA GLU A 174 -0.96 8.60 -20.85
C GLU A 174 -2.45 8.31 -20.60
N ARG A 175 -2.81 7.87 -19.39
CA ARG A 175 -4.22 7.64 -19.01
C ARG A 175 -5.05 8.92 -18.98
N LEU A 176 -4.49 10.03 -18.53
CA LEU A 176 -5.15 11.33 -18.50
C LEU A 176 -5.47 11.82 -19.92
N VAL A 177 -4.52 11.72 -20.84
CA VAL A 177 -4.72 12.11 -22.26
C VAL A 177 -5.78 11.23 -22.92
N ILE A 178 -5.72 9.90 -22.69
CA ILE A 178 -6.73 8.94 -23.14
C ILE A 178 -8.11 9.34 -22.62
N ALA A 179 -8.24 9.66 -21.33
CA ALA A 179 -9.50 10.07 -20.73
C ALA A 179 -10.04 11.40 -21.29
N LEU A 180 -9.16 12.38 -21.55
CA LEU A 180 -9.53 13.66 -22.13
C LEU A 180 -10.03 13.52 -23.58
N ILE A 181 -9.36 12.69 -24.38
CA ILE A 181 -9.80 12.38 -25.76
C ILE A 181 -11.17 11.70 -25.73
N HIS A 182 -11.35 10.73 -24.83
CA HIS A 182 -12.62 10.03 -24.69
C HIS A 182 -13.77 10.98 -24.30
N LEU A 183 -13.53 11.86 -23.34
CA LEU A 183 -14.50 12.87 -22.90
C LEU A 183 -14.85 13.86 -24.02
N ALA A 184 -13.87 14.27 -24.82
CA ALA A 184 -14.11 15.12 -25.99
C ALA A 184 -14.97 14.41 -27.05
N LEU A 185 -14.67 13.14 -27.35
CA LEU A 185 -15.44 12.33 -28.30
C LEU A 185 -16.90 12.15 -27.84
N ILE A 186 -17.12 11.82 -26.56
CA ILE A 186 -18.48 11.72 -25.99
C ILE A 186 -19.20 13.06 -26.09
N SER A 187 -18.52 14.18 -25.76
CA SER A 187 -19.11 15.51 -25.87
C SER A 187 -19.55 15.83 -27.31
N VAL A 188 -18.77 15.44 -28.32
CA VAL A 188 -19.12 15.62 -29.73
C VAL A 188 -20.33 14.77 -30.12
N VAL A 189 -20.36 13.49 -29.72
CA VAL A 189 -21.51 12.59 -29.97
C VAL A 189 -22.79 13.15 -29.36
N VAL A 190 -22.74 13.61 -28.11
CA VAL A 190 -23.91 14.17 -27.41
C VAL A 190 -24.39 15.46 -28.06
N TYR A 191 -23.47 16.36 -28.45
CA TYR A 191 -23.83 17.63 -29.07
C TYR A 191 -24.46 17.47 -30.45
N LEU A 192 -23.96 16.53 -31.26
CA LEU A 192 -24.46 16.25 -32.61
C LEU A 192 -25.74 15.38 -32.60
N ARG A 193 -26.21 14.95 -31.42
CA ARG A 193 -27.42 14.12 -31.29
C ARG A 193 -28.69 14.95 -31.47
N LYS A 194 -29.17 15.05 -32.70
CA LYS A 194 -30.33 15.87 -33.10
C LYS A 194 -31.68 15.14 -33.09
N SER A 195 -31.70 13.80 -33.15
CA SER A 195 -32.90 12.96 -33.33
C SER A 195 -32.85 11.68 -32.49
N LYS A 196 -34.02 11.10 -32.16
CA LYS A 196 -34.16 9.81 -31.46
C LYS A 196 -33.91 8.60 -32.35
N ASP A 197 -34.03 8.75 -33.68
CA ASP A 197 -33.83 7.64 -34.62
C ASP A 197 -32.35 7.48 -34.97
N LEU A 198 -31.78 6.33 -34.60
CA LEU A 198 -30.33 6.08 -34.65
C LEU A 198 -29.79 5.84 -36.06
N LEU A 199 -30.60 5.38 -37.03
CA LEU A 199 -30.11 4.86 -38.32
C LEU A 199 -30.44 5.72 -39.55
N VAL A 200 -30.96 6.93 -39.35
CA VAL A 200 -31.36 7.80 -40.46
C VAL A 200 -30.17 8.62 -40.94
N TYR A 201 -29.68 8.30 -42.15
CA TYR A 201 -28.60 9.04 -42.82
C TYR A 201 -29.21 10.09 -43.76
N THR A 202 -29.10 11.37 -43.40
CA THR A 202 -29.69 12.46 -44.21
C THR A 202 -28.70 13.57 -44.56
N GLN A 203 -27.73 13.85 -43.69
CA GLN A 203 -26.78 14.97 -43.86
C GLN A 203 -25.33 14.57 -43.55
N ALA A 204 -24.37 15.38 -44.02
CA ALA A 204 -22.94 15.17 -43.74
C ALA A 204 -22.61 15.22 -42.24
N GLU A 205 -23.42 15.92 -41.43
CA GLU A 205 -23.33 15.93 -39.97
C GLU A 205 -23.60 14.54 -39.35
N ASP A 206 -24.47 13.73 -39.97
CA ASP A 206 -24.77 12.37 -39.50
C ASP A 206 -23.56 11.44 -39.69
N ALA A 207 -22.79 11.62 -40.78
CA ALA A 207 -21.56 10.85 -41.02
C ALA A 207 -20.50 11.10 -39.94
N VAL A 208 -20.37 12.35 -39.48
CA VAL A 208 -19.47 12.73 -38.38
C VAL A 208 -19.94 12.11 -37.06
N ARG A 209 -21.26 12.04 -36.83
CA ARG A 209 -21.84 11.39 -35.65
C ARG A 209 -21.54 9.88 -35.62
N PHE A 210 -21.85 9.16 -36.70
CA PHE A 210 -21.61 7.70 -36.77
C PHE A 210 -20.13 7.34 -36.63
N THR A 211 -19.25 8.11 -37.25
CA THR A 211 -17.80 7.89 -37.12
C THR A 211 -17.32 8.14 -35.69
N ALA A 212 -17.83 9.18 -35.02
CA ALA A 212 -17.54 9.42 -33.60
C ALA A 212 -18.11 8.32 -32.69
N GLU A 213 -19.34 7.85 -32.92
CA GLU A 213 -19.95 6.73 -32.17
C GLU A 213 -19.13 5.45 -32.29
N ILE A 214 -18.72 5.07 -33.52
CA ILE A 214 -17.85 3.89 -33.75
C ILE A 214 -16.52 4.05 -33.02
N LEU A 215 -15.89 5.23 -33.09
CA LEU A 215 -14.64 5.50 -32.39
C LEU A 215 -14.79 5.39 -30.87
N VAL A 216 -15.88 5.90 -30.30
CA VAL A 216 -16.16 5.78 -28.86
C VAL A 216 -16.35 4.32 -28.47
N CYS A 217 -17.13 3.53 -29.22
CA CYS A 217 -17.30 2.10 -28.96
C CYS A 217 -15.98 1.33 -29.00
N LEU A 218 -15.16 1.56 -30.03
CA LEU A 218 -13.83 0.94 -30.14
C LEU A 218 -12.93 1.35 -28.96
N PHE A 219 -13.04 2.59 -28.50
CA PHE A 219 -12.29 3.07 -27.34
C PHE A 219 -12.74 2.41 -26.03
N CYS A 220 -14.05 2.26 -25.81
CA CYS A 220 -14.60 1.54 -24.65
C CYS A 220 -14.14 0.08 -24.62
N ILE A 221 -14.15 -0.60 -25.79
CA ILE A 221 -13.63 -1.96 -25.92
C ILE A 221 -12.14 -2.00 -25.60
N GLY A 222 -11.35 -1.04 -26.10
CA GLY A 222 -9.92 -0.94 -25.81
C GLY A 222 -9.63 -0.76 -24.31
N ILE A 223 -10.42 0.07 -23.61
CA ILE A 223 -10.32 0.24 -22.16
C ILE A 223 -10.61 -1.09 -21.43
N LEU A 224 -11.68 -1.80 -21.81
CA LEU A 224 -12.01 -3.09 -21.20
C LEU A 224 -10.90 -4.13 -21.40
N VAL A 225 -10.30 -4.19 -22.59
CA VAL A 225 -9.15 -5.10 -22.83
C VAL A 225 -7.99 -4.73 -21.91
N MET A 226 -7.68 -3.44 -21.76
CA MET A 226 -6.61 -2.99 -20.85
C MET A 226 -6.93 -3.32 -19.39
N GLU A 227 -8.18 -3.23 -18.95
CA GLU A 227 -8.60 -3.66 -17.61
C GLU A 227 -8.42 -5.16 -17.40
N VAL A 228 -8.78 -5.99 -18.39
CA VAL A 228 -8.58 -7.45 -18.32
C VAL A 228 -7.10 -7.81 -18.23
N VAL A 229 -6.23 -7.15 -19.00
CA VAL A 229 -4.78 -7.32 -18.89
C VAL A 229 -4.27 -6.89 -17.52
N GLU A 230 -4.78 -5.80 -16.96
CA GLU A 230 -4.43 -5.34 -15.61
C GLU A 230 -4.83 -6.36 -14.54
N ILE A 231 -6.04 -6.95 -14.63
CA ILE A 231 -6.51 -8.03 -13.76
C ILE A 231 -5.57 -9.24 -13.83
N GLY A 232 -5.14 -9.62 -15.05
CA GLY A 232 -4.17 -10.68 -15.25
C GLY A 232 -2.83 -10.41 -14.57
N SER A 233 -2.38 -9.15 -14.57
CA SER A 233 -1.10 -8.74 -13.96
C SER A 233 -1.14 -8.61 -12.44
N GLN A 234 -2.26 -8.15 -11.86
CA GLN A 234 -2.42 -7.95 -10.41
C GLN A 234 -2.91 -9.22 -9.69
N GLY A 235 -3.42 -10.19 -10.45
CA GLY A 235 -4.19 -11.31 -9.92
C GLY A 235 -5.62 -10.89 -9.55
N PHE A 236 -6.56 -11.83 -9.66
CA PHE A 236 -7.99 -11.58 -9.43
C PHE A 236 -8.28 -11.07 -8.00
N ILE A 237 -7.61 -11.64 -7.00
CA ILE A 237 -7.76 -11.25 -5.60
C ILE A 237 -7.23 -9.83 -5.36
N GLY A 238 -6.09 -9.48 -5.97
CA GLY A 238 -5.52 -8.14 -5.91
C GLY A 238 -6.42 -7.09 -6.56
N PHE A 239 -7.04 -7.44 -7.70
CA PHE A 239 -8.03 -6.59 -8.34
C PHE A 239 -9.27 -6.36 -7.48
N LEU A 240 -9.82 -7.42 -6.87
CA LEU A 240 -10.99 -7.29 -5.99
C LEU A 240 -10.70 -6.37 -4.79
N LYS A 241 -9.53 -6.52 -4.17
CA LYS A 241 -9.11 -5.66 -3.06
C LYS A 241 -8.98 -4.21 -3.49
N ASN A 242 -8.35 -3.96 -4.64
CA ASN A 242 -8.22 -2.62 -5.22
C ASN A 242 -9.59 -2.00 -5.57
N CYS A 243 -10.56 -2.81 -5.99
CA CYS A 243 -11.95 -2.38 -6.24
C CYS A 243 -12.71 -2.05 -4.95
N GLU A 244 -12.45 -2.79 -3.87
CA GLU A 244 -13.00 -2.50 -2.55
C GLU A 244 -12.47 -1.17 -1.99
N GLU A 245 -11.16 -0.94 -2.13
CA GLU A 245 -10.48 0.29 -1.69
C GLU A 245 -10.85 1.51 -2.57
N SER A 246 -11.04 1.33 -3.89
CA SER A 246 -11.29 2.44 -4.83
C SER A 246 -12.68 2.41 -5.49
N LYS A 247 -13.65 3.10 -4.86
CA LYS A 247 -15.01 3.32 -5.41
C LYS A 247 -15.03 3.93 -6.81
N GLN A 248 -14.00 4.68 -7.20
CA GLN A 248 -13.93 5.29 -8.53
C GLN A 248 -13.61 4.27 -9.62
N LYS A 249 -12.74 3.29 -9.35
CA LYS A 249 -12.36 2.27 -10.33
C LYS A 249 -13.56 1.39 -10.67
N THR A 250 -14.27 0.93 -9.65
CA THR A 250 -15.50 0.14 -9.81
C THR A 250 -16.58 0.89 -10.60
N HIS A 251 -16.80 2.17 -10.28
CA HIS A 251 -17.76 3.01 -11.00
C HIS A 251 -17.37 3.19 -12.48
N TRP A 252 -16.09 3.36 -12.77
CA TRP A 252 -15.59 3.58 -14.12
C TRP A 252 -15.70 2.30 -14.98
N SER A 253 -15.34 1.14 -14.43
CA SER A 253 -15.51 -0.15 -15.12
C SER A 253 -16.99 -0.47 -15.37
N MET A 254 -17.88 -0.22 -14.39
CA MET A 254 -19.33 -0.42 -14.57
C MET A 254 -19.89 0.50 -15.66
N LYS A 255 -19.50 1.78 -15.68
CA LYS A 255 -19.95 2.72 -16.73
C LYS A 255 -19.50 2.32 -18.12
N SER A 256 -18.29 1.78 -18.25
CA SER A 256 -17.74 1.31 -19.52
C SER A 256 -18.55 0.15 -20.08
N VAL A 257 -19.02 -0.77 -19.22
CA VAL A 257 -19.88 -1.90 -19.60
C VAL A 257 -21.30 -1.43 -19.94
N VAL A 258 -21.90 -0.56 -19.10
CA VAL A 258 -23.25 -0.04 -19.34
C VAL A 258 -23.34 0.72 -20.66
N PHE A 259 -22.33 1.53 -21.00
CA PHE A 259 -22.31 2.28 -22.26
C PHE A 259 -22.30 1.36 -23.49
N ILE A 260 -21.65 0.19 -23.43
CA ILE A 260 -21.66 -0.79 -24.52
C ILE A 260 -23.03 -1.45 -24.65
N VAL A 261 -23.64 -1.83 -23.52
CA VAL A 261 -24.98 -2.48 -23.50
C VAL A 261 -26.06 -1.52 -23.99
N GLU A 262 -26.02 -0.25 -23.56
CA GLU A 262 -27.01 0.78 -23.92
C GLU A 262 -26.94 1.19 -25.40
N ILE A 263 -25.81 0.94 -26.06
CA ILE A 263 -25.66 1.07 -27.52
C ILE A 263 -26.18 -0.17 -28.26
N GLN A 264 -26.22 -1.34 -27.61
CA GLN A 264 -26.68 -2.61 -28.20
C GLN A 264 -28.20 -2.81 -28.08
N ASP A 265 -28.84 -2.21 -27.06
CA ASP A 265 -30.29 -2.30 -26.80
C ASP A 265 -31.12 -1.26 -27.59
N HIS A 266 -30.50 -0.46 -28.48
CA HIS A 266 -31.14 0.59 -29.27
C HIS A 266 -30.72 0.56 -30.75
#